data_AF-A0AAD4TQP1-F1
#
_entry.id   AF-A0AAD4TQP1-F1
#
_cell.length_a   1.000
_cell.length_b   1.000
_cell.length_c   1.000
_cell.angle_alpha   90.00
_cell.angle_beta   90.00
_cell.angle_gamma   90.00
#
_symmetry.space_group_name_H-M   'P 1'
#
loop_
_entity.id
_entity.type
_entity.pdbx_description
1 polymer ?
#
loop_
_entity_poly.entity_id
_entity_poly.type
_entity_poly.pdbx_seq_one_letter_code
_entity_poly.pdbx_strand_id
1 'polypeptide(L)'
;MDPLFLLLYYLIKADKEGKFQPLDQVVMDDMFPDSILLLKLPELEKLLRHVTEEKEIDMKKYYKYSKEKTFKWLGKKANQTMAALKTNKVNISARVQSTAFFSGGQVSRDKDEDYVCYAHGLIPDYIPKQLSDDI
;
A
#
# COMPACT_ATOMS: atom_id res chain seq x y z
N MET A 1 2.06 5.01 -10.53
CA MET A 1 1.81 3.81 -9.69
C MET A 1 3.05 3.57 -8.85
N ASP A 2 2.87 3.28 -7.57
CA ASP A 2 4.00 2.98 -6.67
C ASP A 2 4.39 1.50 -6.84
N PRO A 3 5.63 1.18 -7.26
CA PRO A 3 6.07 -0.18 -7.51
C PRO A 3 6.07 -1.07 -6.26
N LEU A 4 6.02 -0.48 -5.06
CA LEU A 4 6.05 -1.25 -3.82
C LEU A 4 4.78 -2.11 -3.64
N PHE A 5 3.63 -1.70 -4.18
CA PHE A 5 2.42 -2.53 -4.16
C PHE A 5 2.58 -3.82 -4.97
N LEU A 6 3.29 -3.74 -6.11
CA LEU A 6 3.60 -4.92 -6.92
C LEU A 6 4.59 -5.84 -6.21
N LEU A 7 5.66 -5.27 -5.63
CA LEU A 7 6.64 -6.02 -4.85
C LEU A 7 6.02 -6.69 -3.63
N LEU A 8 5.06 -6.02 -2.98
CA LEU A 8 4.36 -6.53 -1.81
C LEU A 8 3.62 -7.84 -2.11
N TYR A 9 2.99 -7.97 -3.28
CA TYR A 9 2.37 -9.22 -3.72
C TYR A 9 3.38 -10.38 -3.76
N TYR A 10 4.53 -10.18 -4.39
CA TYR A 10 5.57 -11.21 -4.49
C TYR A 10 6.18 -11.56 -3.13
N LEU A 11 6.42 -10.55 -2.29
CA LEU A 11 6.95 -10.71 -0.95
C LEU A 11 6.03 -11.56 -0.06
N ILE A 12 4.72 -11.32 -0.11
CA ILE A 12 3.74 -12.10 0.66
C ILE A 12 3.61 -13.53 0.11
N LYS A 13 3.70 -13.69 -1.23
CA LYS A 13 3.72 -15.00 -1.88
C LYS A 13 4.92 -15.83 -1.40
N ALA A 14 6.10 -15.21 -1.32
CA ALA A 14 7.33 -15.80 -0.84
C ALA A 14 7.34 -16.08 0.68
N ASP A 15 6.71 -15.20 1.48
CA ASP A 15 6.67 -15.34 2.95
C ASP A 15 5.91 -16.59 3.44
N LYS A 16 5.12 -17.22 2.58
CA LYS A 16 4.53 -18.54 2.88
C LYS A 16 5.59 -19.59 3.25
N GLU A 17 6.82 -19.42 2.78
CA GLU A 17 7.96 -20.29 3.13
C GLU A 17 8.68 -19.86 4.42
N GLY A 18 8.45 -18.63 4.91
CA GLY A 18 8.99 -18.07 6.15
C GLY A 18 10.50 -17.81 6.15
N LYS A 19 11.16 -17.94 5.00
CA LYS A 19 12.62 -17.90 4.83
C LYS A 19 13.10 -16.54 4.30
N PHE A 20 14.37 -16.25 4.55
CA PHE A 20 15.08 -15.15 3.90
C PHE A 20 15.46 -15.60 2.49
N GLN A 21 14.98 -14.87 1.48
CA GLN A 21 15.20 -15.20 0.07
C GLN A 21 15.83 -14.01 -0.68
N PRO A 22 16.69 -14.28 -1.66
CA PRO A 22 17.21 -13.23 -2.51
C PRO A 22 16.11 -12.76 -3.47
N LEU A 23 16.23 -11.51 -3.93
CA LEU A 23 15.14 -10.81 -4.60
C LEU A 23 14.79 -11.40 -5.97
N ASP A 24 15.78 -11.95 -6.65
CA ASP A 24 15.66 -12.71 -7.89
C ASP A 24 14.75 -13.93 -7.75
N GLN A 25 14.83 -14.63 -6.60
CA GLN A 25 13.96 -15.78 -6.31
C GLN A 25 12.54 -15.35 -5.92
N VAL A 26 12.40 -14.23 -5.20
CA VAL A 26 11.10 -13.73 -4.74
C VAL A 26 10.23 -13.25 -5.91
N VAL A 27 10.83 -12.57 -6.89
CA VAL A 27 10.12 -11.92 -8.00
C VAL A 27 9.94 -12.87 -9.20
N MET A 28 10.08 -14.19 -9.00
CA MET A 28 9.92 -15.17 -10.06
C MET A 28 8.43 -15.47 -10.31
N ASP A 29 7.96 -15.20 -11.53
CA ASP A 29 6.59 -15.52 -11.95
C ASP A 29 6.57 -16.04 -13.40
N ASP A 30 6.18 -17.31 -13.56
CA ASP A 30 6.11 -17.98 -14.87
C ASP A 30 5.01 -17.41 -15.77
N MET A 31 3.97 -16.81 -15.16
CA MET A 31 2.87 -16.18 -15.91
C MET A 31 3.22 -14.75 -16.35
N PHE A 32 4.14 -14.09 -15.64
CA PHE A 32 4.54 -12.71 -15.87
C PHE A 32 6.06 -12.57 -15.89
N PRO A 33 6.74 -12.97 -16.98
CA PRO A 33 8.21 -12.94 -17.08
C PRO A 33 8.80 -11.52 -16.97
N ASP A 34 8.00 -10.49 -17.25
CA ASP A 34 8.40 -9.09 -17.12
C ASP A 34 8.52 -8.61 -15.66
N SER A 35 8.18 -9.45 -14.67
CA SER A 35 8.38 -9.16 -13.24
C SER A 35 9.84 -8.80 -12.91
N ILE A 36 10.79 -9.32 -13.71
CA ILE A 36 12.22 -9.02 -13.65
C ILE A 36 12.51 -7.51 -13.77
N LEU A 37 11.63 -6.74 -14.42
CA LEU A 37 11.77 -5.28 -14.50
C LEU A 37 11.71 -4.60 -13.12
N LEU A 38 11.04 -5.20 -12.14
CA LEU A 38 10.99 -4.69 -10.76
C LEU A 38 12.38 -4.71 -10.10
N LEU A 39 13.25 -5.65 -10.50
CA LEU A 39 14.63 -5.74 -10.01
C LEU A 39 15.53 -4.62 -10.54
N LYS A 40 15.15 -4.01 -11.67
CA LYS A 40 15.91 -2.93 -12.32
C LYS A 40 15.51 -1.53 -11.83
N LEU A 41 14.60 -1.44 -10.86
CA LEU A 41 14.14 -0.16 -10.35
C LEU A 41 15.27 0.59 -9.63
N PRO A 42 15.43 1.90 -9.88
CA PRO A 42 16.39 2.71 -9.14
C PRO A 42 15.97 2.75 -7.66
N GLU A 43 16.96 2.71 -6.77
CA GLU A 43 16.75 2.79 -5.31
C GLU A 43 15.89 1.69 -4.70
N LEU A 44 15.78 0.53 -5.37
CA LEU A 44 15.00 -0.61 -4.92
C LEU A 44 15.29 -1.01 -3.46
N GLU A 45 16.54 -0.97 -3.05
CA GLU A 45 16.93 -1.26 -1.66
C GLU A 45 16.27 -0.32 -0.64
N LYS A 46 16.15 0.97 -0.95
CA LYS A 46 15.50 1.95 -0.07
C LYS A 46 14.00 1.67 0.02
N LEU A 47 13.38 1.31 -1.09
CA LEU A 47 11.96 0.96 -1.16
C LEU A 47 11.66 -0.30 -0.34
N LEU A 48 12.48 -1.36 -0.51
CA LEU A 48 12.31 -2.63 0.19
C LEU A 48 12.45 -2.52 1.71
N ARG A 49 13.30 -1.62 2.21
CA ARG A 49 13.47 -1.38 3.66
C ARG A 49 12.18 -0.98 4.37
N HIS A 50 11.21 -0.43 3.64
CA HIS A 50 9.90 -0.05 4.20
C HIS A 50 8.96 -1.23 4.46
N VAL A 51 9.17 -2.38 3.80
CA VAL A 51 8.26 -3.54 3.84
C VAL A 51 8.95 -4.84 4.24
N THR A 52 10.27 -4.92 4.11
CA THR A 52 11.07 -6.12 4.39
C THR A 52 12.10 -5.93 5.50
N GLU A 53 12.52 -7.06 6.06
CA GLU A 53 13.74 -7.22 6.83
C GLU A 53 14.87 -7.65 5.89
N GLU A 54 15.98 -6.93 5.96
CA GLU A 54 17.18 -7.16 5.16
C GLU A 54 18.19 -7.92 6.03
N LYS A 55 18.78 -8.97 5.47
CA LYS A 55 19.87 -9.72 6.08
C LYS A 55 20.97 -9.88 5.04
N GLU A 56 22.18 -9.44 5.37
CA GLU A 56 23.34 -9.60 4.51
C GLU A 56 24.17 -10.80 4.99
N ILE A 57 24.42 -11.75 4.09
CA ILE A 57 25.28 -12.91 4.34
C ILE A 57 26.16 -13.07 3.11
N ASP A 58 27.48 -13.09 3.33
CA ASP A 58 28.48 -13.35 2.27
C ASP A 58 28.33 -12.41 1.05
N MET A 59 28.22 -11.10 1.32
CA MET A 59 27.98 -10.02 0.33
C MET A 59 26.68 -10.15 -0.48
N LYS A 60 25.79 -11.08 -0.12
CA LYS A 60 24.45 -11.23 -0.71
C LYS A 60 23.39 -10.75 0.26
N LYS A 61 22.44 -9.97 -0.27
CA LYS A 61 21.29 -9.46 0.48
C LYS A 61 20.12 -10.42 0.33
N TYR A 62 19.54 -10.77 1.47
CA TYR A 62 18.35 -11.58 1.56
C TYR A 62 17.25 -10.74 2.20
N TYR A 63 16.04 -10.92 1.69
CA TYR A 63 14.87 -10.18 2.12
C TYR A 63 13.85 -11.14 2.70
N LYS A 64 13.20 -10.69 3.77
CA LYS A 64 12.04 -11.36 4.34
C LYS A 64 10.92 -10.34 4.52
N TYR A 65 9.69 -10.73 4.19
CA TYR A 65 8.53 -9.88 4.40
C TYR A 65 8.32 -9.59 5.89
N SER A 66 7.97 -8.34 6.22
CA SER A 66 7.66 -7.93 7.58
C SER A 66 6.31 -7.22 7.62
N LYS A 67 5.33 -7.89 8.22
CA LYS A 67 3.96 -7.37 8.36
C LYS A 67 3.96 -6.03 9.09
N GLU A 68 4.66 -5.92 10.21
CA GLU A 68 4.70 -4.69 11.02
C GLU A 68 5.22 -3.47 10.25
N LYS A 69 6.30 -3.63 9.48
CA LYS A 69 6.85 -2.55 8.65
C LYS A 69 5.88 -2.14 7.55
N THR A 70 5.21 -3.12 6.95
CA THR A 70 4.20 -2.91 5.92
C THR A 70 3.02 -2.08 6.45
N PHE A 71 2.51 -2.37 7.65
CA PHE A 71 1.48 -1.54 8.28
C PHE A 71 1.93 -0.10 8.54
N LYS A 72 3.17 0.09 9.03
CA LYS A 72 3.74 1.43 9.20
C LYS A 72 3.85 2.19 7.88
N TRP A 73 4.21 1.52 6.79
CA TRP A 73 4.25 2.10 5.46
C TRP A 73 2.85 2.41 4.91
N LEU A 74 1.89 1.49 5.06
CA LEU A 74 0.51 1.66 4.65
C LEU A 74 -0.17 2.83 5.37
N GLY A 75 0.04 2.97 6.67
CA GLY A 75 -0.48 4.12 7.42
C GLY A 75 0.05 5.45 6.88
N LYS A 76 1.33 5.51 6.46
CA LYS A 76 1.88 6.71 5.81
C LYS A 76 1.22 6.96 4.45
N LYS A 77 0.95 5.90 3.67
CA LYS A 77 0.23 6.02 2.39
C LYS A 77 -1.21 6.46 2.56
N ALA A 78 -1.93 5.96 3.57
CA ALA A 78 -3.28 6.39 3.90
C ALA A 78 -3.32 7.89 4.24
N ASN A 79 -2.39 8.35 5.07
CA ASN A 79 -2.26 9.78 5.39
C ASN A 79 -1.93 10.63 4.15
N GLN A 80 -1.07 10.12 3.27
CA GLN A 80 -0.73 10.80 2.00
C GLN A 80 -1.96 10.91 1.08
N THR A 81 -2.74 9.83 0.96
CA THR A 81 -3.99 9.83 0.19
C THR A 81 -5.01 10.78 0.77
N MET A 82 -5.21 10.78 2.10
CA MET A 82 -6.08 11.75 2.78
C MET A 82 -5.65 13.19 2.51
N ALA A 83 -4.35 13.50 2.60
CA ALA A 83 -3.84 14.84 2.30
C ALA A 83 -4.11 15.22 0.84
N ALA A 84 -3.84 14.32 -0.11
CA ALA A 84 -4.12 14.56 -1.53
C ALA A 84 -5.62 14.75 -1.80
N LEU A 85 -6.49 13.98 -1.16
CA LEU A 85 -7.95 14.11 -1.27
C LEU A 85 -8.44 15.48 -0.78
N LYS A 86 -7.89 15.96 0.35
CA LYS A 86 -8.16 17.30 0.90
C LYS A 86 -7.68 18.40 -0.04
N THR A 87 -6.45 18.29 -0.58
CA THR A 87 -5.90 19.27 -1.53
C THR A 87 -6.69 19.32 -2.83
N ASN A 88 -7.11 18.16 -3.34
CA ASN A 88 -7.86 18.04 -4.59
C ASN A 88 -9.36 18.36 -4.44
N LYS A 89 -9.82 18.73 -3.23
CA LYS A 89 -11.24 19.01 -2.91
C LYS A 89 -12.18 17.93 -3.45
N VAL A 90 -11.77 16.67 -3.35
CA VAL A 90 -12.63 15.55 -3.75
C VAL A 90 -13.81 15.53 -2.80
N ASN A 91 -15.03 15.55 -3.34
CA ASN A 91 -16.23 15.49 -2.52
C ASN A 91 -16.45 14.05 -2.04
N ILE A 92 -16.17 13.78 -0.77
CA ILE A 92 -16.23 12.46 -0.15
C ILE A 92 -17.52 12.28 0.64
N SER A 93 -18.47 13.24 0.56
CA SER A 93 -19.76 13.08 1.21
C SER A 93 -20.42 11.80 0.71
N ALA A 94 -20.52 10.78 1.58
CA ALA A 94 -21.17 9.49 1.32
C ALA A 94 -22.66 9.62 0.93
N ARG A 95 -23.19 10.85 0.92
CA ARG A 95 -24.51 11.22 0.49
C ARG A 95 -24.37 12.29 -0.58
N VAL A 96 -24.73 11.96 -1.83
CA VAL A 96 -25.15 12.97 -2.79
C VAL A 96 -26.37 13.65 -2.15
N GLN A 97 -26.17 14.81 -1.53
CA GLN A 97 -27.29 15.61 -1.07
C GLN A 97 -27.93 16.22 -2.32
N SER A 98 -29.11 15.73 -2.69
CA SER A 98 -29.95 16.40 -3.69
C SER A 98 -30.08 17.88 -3.31
N THR A 99 -29.88 18.77 -4.27
CA THR A 99 -29.92 20.25 -4.11
C THR A 99 -31.25 20.80 -3.59
N ALA A 100 -32.24 19.94 -3.32
CA ALA A 100 -33.60 20.28 -2.91
C ALA A 100 -33.80 20.39 -1.38
N PHE A 101 -32.80 20.10 -0.54
CA PHE A 101 -32.93 20.16 0.93
C PHE A 101 -31.84 21.03 1.55
N PHE A 102 -31.99 22.35 1.44
CA PHE A 102 -31.28 23.29 2.31
C PHE A 102 -32.23 23.76 3.42
N SER A 103 -32.36 22.97 4.49
CA SER A 103 -32.85 23.49 5.77
C SER A 103 -31.65 23.81 6.63
N GLY A 104 -31.50 25.08 6.98
CA GLY A 104 -30.37 25.66 7.69
C GLY A 104 -29.97 24.88 8.94
N GLY A 105 -28.77 24.32 8.89
CA GLY A 105 -28.13 23.61 9.99
C GLY A 105 -26.72 23.24 9.60
N GLN A 106 -25.81 24.22 9.71
CA GLN A 106 -24.35 24.06 9.76
C GLN A 106 -23.78 22.83 9.00
N VAL A 107 -23.64 22.93 7.68
CA VAL A 107 -22.85 21.99 6.86
C VAL A 107 -21.36 22.28 7.11
N SER A 108 -20.91 22.04 8.34
CA SER A 108 -19.53 22.22 8.76
C SER A 108 -19.12 21.06 9.62
N ARG A 109 -18.76 19.96 8.95
CA ARG A 109 -17.62 19.11 9.28
C ARG A 109 -17.58 18.05 8.20
N ASP A 110 -16.80 18.32 7.16
CA ASP A 110 -15.96 17.28 6.58
C ASP A 110 -15.30 16.59 7.77
N LYS A 111 -15.87 15.47 8.23
CA LYS A 111 -15.29 14.75 9.34
C LYS A 111 -14.06 14.08 8.76
N ASP A 112 -12.90 14.31 9.37
CA ASP A 112 -11.66 13.61 8.98
C ASP A 112 -11.87 12.09 8.87
N GLU A 113 -12.81 11.56 9.67
CA GLU A 113 -13.30 10.17 9.62
C GLU A 113 -13.80 9.73 8.23
N ASP A 114 -14.49 10.59 7.47
CA ASP A 114 -15.02 10.24 6.14
C ASP A 114 -13.88 10.11 5.11
N TYR A 115 -12.85 10.97 5.22
CA TYR A 115 -11.65 10.89 4.39
C TYR A 115 -10.82 9.64 4.72
N VAL A 116 -10.76 9.27 6.00
CA VAL A 116 -10.11 8.04 6.45
C VAL A 116 -10.85 6.83 5.89
N CYS A 117 -12.18 6.73 6.07
CA CYS A 117 -12.98 5.65 5.52
C CYS A 117 -12.82 5.51 3.99
N TYR A 118 -12.78 6.63 3.26
CA TYR A 118 -12.58 6.60 1.81
C TYR A 118 -11.18 6.15 1.41
N ALA A 119 -10.13 6.62 2.09
CA ALA A 119 -8.77 6.14 1.86
C ALA A 119 -8.63 4.64 2.20
N HIS A 120 -9.27 4.19 3.29
CA HIS A 120 -9.34 2.77 3.67
C HIS A 120 -10.14 1.93 2.67
N GLY A 121 -11.07 2.50 1.90
CA GLY A 121 -11.74 1.80 0.80
C GLY A 121 -10.86 1.66 -0.45
N LEU A 122 -10.00 2.65 -0.74
CA LEU A 122 -9.16 2.65 -1.93
C LEU A 122 -7.92 1.77 -1.82
N ILE A 123 -7.30 1.72 -0.64
CA ILE A 123 -6.02 1.02 -0.42
C ILE A 123 -6.11 -0.51 -0.60
N PRO A 124 -7.17 -1.19 -0.12
CA PRO A 124 -7.41 -2.62 -0.35
C PRO A 124 -7.39 -3.05 -1.81
N ASP A 125 -7.85 -2.21 -2.73
CA ASP A 125 -7.86 -2.54 -4.17
C ASP A 125 -6.46 -2.77 -4.75
N TYR A 126 -5.42 -2.28 -4.07
CA TYR A 126 -4.02 -2.39 -4.48
C TYR A 126 -3.22 -3.44 -3.68
N ILE A 127 -3.84 -4.12 -2.72
CA ILE A 127 -3.16 -5.01 -1.78
C ILE A 127 -3.83 -6.39 -1.79
N PRO A 128 -3.08 -7.49 -1.57
CA PRO A 128 -3.70 -8.80 -1.42
C PRO A 128 -4.74 -8.83 -0.28
N LYS A 129 -5.86 -9.53 -0.49
CA LYS A 129 -6.97 -9.64 0.47
C LYS A 129 -6.52 -10.02 1.89
N GLN A 130 -5.48 -10.84 2.00
CA GLN A 130 -4.89 -11.26 3.28
C GLN A 130 -4.41 -10.10 4.15
N LEU A 131 -4.00 -8.99 3.55
CA LEU A 131 -3.64 -7.76 4.25
C LEU A 131 -4.84 -6.82 4.38
N SER A 132 -5.77 -6.84 3.43
CA SER A 132 -6.99 -6.03 3.50
C SER A 132 -7.83 -6.37 4.72
N ASP A 133 -7.92 -7.64 5.09
CA ASP A 133 -8.74 -8.09 6.23
C ASP A 133 -8.17 -7.63 7.59
N ASP A 134 -6.90 -7.23 7.62
CA ASP A 134 -6.18 -6.78 8.81
C ASP A 134 -6.08 -5.24 8.93
N ILE A 135 -6.62 -4.49 7.95
CA ILE A 135 -6.60 -3.01 7.88
C ILE A 135 -7.98 -2.45 8.22
#